data_AF-A0A9D6FF21-F1
#
_entry.id   AF-A0A9D6FF21-F1
#
_cell.length_a   1.000
_cell.length_b   1.000
_cell.length_c   1.000
_cell.angle_alpha   90.00
_cell.angle_beta   90.00
_cell.angle_gamma   90.00
#
_symmetry.space_group_name_H-M   'P 1'
#
loop_
_entity.id
_entity.type
_entity.pdbx_description
1 polymer ?
#
loop_
_entity_poly.entity_id
_entity_poly.type
_entity_poly.pdbx_seq_one_letter_code
_entity_poly.pdbx_strand_id
1 'polypeptide(L)'
;MGPRAHLASAAVAGIQQARNAPAAWKQGMEGYGRRYGSGFAKRSISNIVQLGVETMLGEDSRYFNSRRDGFWPRMKYAVIHSLMVRDREGGREVAVGRIAGTMAGGLLSRTWQPEGHRGIRNGFQSGGISFGGYIAGNLFREFTRGINEHLPF
;
A
#
# COMPACT_ATOMS: atom_id res chain seq x y z
N MET A 1 -0.50 -5.87 -11.86
CA MET A 1 0.49 -5.90 -10.75
C MET A 1 1.88 -6.02 -11.37
N GLY A 2 2.88 -5.25 -10.92
CA GLY A 2 4.26 -5.32 -11.45
C GLY A 2 5.26 -5.93 -10.46
N PRO A 3 6.52 -6.19 -10.85
CA PRO A 3 7.54 -6.86 -10.02
C PRO A 3 7.70 -6.28 -8.60
N ARG A 4 7.57 -4.96 -8.46
CA ARG A 4 7.64 -4.26 -7.16
C ARG A 4 6.56 -4.70 -6.17
N ALA A 5 5.38 -5.05 -6.64
CA ALA A 5 4.29 -5.51 -5.77
C ALA A 5 4.61 -6.88 -5.18
N HIS A 6 5.25 -7.76 -5.95
CA HIS A 6 5.72 -9.06 -5.47
C HIS A 6 6.83 -8.90 -4.44
N LEU A 7 7.83 -8.05 -4.72
CA LEU A 7 8.92 -7.75 -3.79
C LEU A 7 8.42 -7.16 -2.47
N ALA A 8 7.47 -6.22 -2.52
CA ALA A 8 6.87 -5.66 -1.33
C ALA A 8 6.12 -6.71 -0.49
N SER A 9 5.34 -7.58 -1.13
CA SER A 9 4.64 -8.67 -0.43
C SER A 9 5.62 -9.69 0.17
N ALA A 10 6.72 -10.00 -0.52
CA ALA A 10 7.78 -10.86 -0.02
C ALA A 10 8.51 -10.25 1.18
N ALA A 11 8.89 -8.97 1.11
CA ALA A 11 9.53 -8.27 2.22
C ALA A 11 8.63 -8.22 3.47
N VAL A 12 7.34 -7.90 3.30
CA VAL A 12 6.37 -7.91 4.39
C VAL A 12 6.19 -9.32 4.97
N ALA A 13 6.16 -10.36 4.12
CA ALA A 13 6.11 -11.75 4.58
C ALA A 13 7.36 -12.13 5.39
N GLY A 14 8.54 -11.67 4.98
CA GLY A 14 9.79 -11.87 5.72
C GLY A 14 9.78 -11.20 7.09
N ILE A 15 9.29 -9.97 7.20
CA ILE A 15 9.13 -9.29 8.49
C ILE A 15 8.13 -10.04 9.39
N GLN A 16 7.01 -10.48 8.83
CA GLN A 16 6.02 -11.28 9.55
C GLN A 16 6.58 -12.64 9.99
N GLN A 17 7.41 -13.27 9.15
CA GLN A 17 8.11 -14.51 9.46
C GLN A 17 9.06 -14.30 10.64
N ALA A 18 9.91 -13.28 10.60
CA ALA A 18 10.85 -12.95 11.67
C ALA A 18 10.13 -12.68 13.00
N ARG A 19 8.92 -12.09 12.95
CA ARG A 19 8.07 -11.83 14.12
C ARG A 19 7.17 -12.99 14.53
N ASN A 20 7.20 -14.10 13.79
CA ASN A 20 6.27 -15.22 13.95
C ASN A 20 4.79 -14.78 13.99
N ALA A 21 4.39 -13.85 13.11
CA ALA A 21 3.05 -13.26 13.11
C ALA A 21 2.30 -13.59 11.82
N PRO A 22 1.07 -14.14 11.88
CA PRO A 22 0.46 -14.76 13.06
C PRO A 22 1.20 -16.07 13.44
N ALA A 23 1.31 -16.37 14.73
CA ALA A 23 2.03 -17.55 15.22
C ALA A 23 1.38 -18.87 14.80
N ALA A 24 0.06 -18.85 14.59
CA ALA A 24 -0.71 -20.01 14.13
C ALA A 24 -0.26 -20.54 12.75
N TRP A 25 0.39 -19.72 11.93
CA TRP A 25 0.94 -20.17 10.64
C TRP A 25 2.33 -20.79 10.75
N LYS A 26 2.89 -20.86 11.97
CA LYS A 26 4.20 -21.46 12.28
C LYS A 26 5.36 -20.82 11.50
N GLN A 27 6.55 -21.33 11.73
CA GLN A 27 7.78 -20.97 11.00
C GLN A 27 8.00 -21.92 9.81
N GLY A 28 9.05 -21.68 9.03
CA GLY A 28 9.37 -22.44 7.83
C GLY A 28 8.70 -21.93 6.56
N MET A 29 8.95 -22.62 5.45
CA MET A 29 8.52 -22.21 4.10
C MET A 29 7.00 -22.19 3.94
N GLU A 30 6.28 -23.12 4.56
CA GLU A 30 4.82 -23.14 4.51
C GLU A 30 4.23 -21.88 5.18
N GLY A 31 4.70 -21.56 6.39
CA GLY A 31 4.29 -20.35 7.10
C GLY A 31 4.61 -19.08 6.33
N TYR A 32 5.80 -19.02 5.72
CA TYR A 32 6.19 -17.91 4.86
C TYR A 32 5.27 -17.79 3.63
N GLY A 33 4.96 -18.91 2.98
CA GLY A 33 4.05 -18.96 1.84
C GLY A 33 2.66 -18.45 2.19
N ARG A 34 2.11 -18.82 3.36
CA ARG A 34 0.84 -18.29 3.87
C ARG A 34 0.89 -16.78 4.09
N ARG A 35 1.98 -16.25 4.66
CA ARG A 35 2.20 -14.81 4.87
C ARG A 35 2.27 -14.05 3.54
N TYR A 36 3.04 -14.56 2.59
CA TYR A 36 3.16 -14.00 1.25
C TYR A 36 1.81 -14.01 0.51
N GLY A 37 1.15 -15.17 0.45
CA GLY A 37 -0.13 -15.34 -0.22
C GLY A 37 -1.21 -14.43 0.38
N SER A 38 -1.28 -14.34 1.71
CA SER A 38 -2.20 -13.44 2.41
C SER A 38 -1.92 -11.97 2.11
N GLY A 39 -0.65 -11.56 2.11
CA GLY A 39 -0.24 -10.20 1.75
C GLY A 39 -0.58 -9.86 0.30
N PHE A 40 -0.33 -10.80 -0.62
CA PHE A 40 -0.65 -10.66 -2.04
C PHE A 40 -2.16 -10.55 -2.27
N ALA A 41 -2.95 -11.48 -1.73
CA ALA A 41 -4.41 -11.46 -1.84
C ALA A 41 -5.01 -10.17 -1.28
N LYS A 42 -4.57 -9.74 -0.09
CA LYS A 42 -4.98 -8.47 0.52
C LYS A 42 -4.73 -7.30 -0.43
N ARG A 43 -3.54 -7.24 -1.02
CA ARG A 43 -3.15 -6.15 -1.94
C ARG A 43 -3.94 -6.18 -3.25
N SER A 44 -4.25 -7.37 -3.77
CA SER A 44 -5.12 -7.53 -4.94
C SER A 44 -6.51 -6.99 -4.68
N ILE A 45 -7.12 -7.36 -3.55
CA ILE A 45 -8.42 -6.82 -3.13
C ILE A 45 -8.36 -5.30 -3.01
N SER A 46 -7.34 -4.77 -2.33
CA SER A 46 -7.19 -3.32 -2.19
C SER A 46 -7.14 -2.60 -3.53
N ASN A 47 -6.39 -3.13 -4.51
CA ASN A 47 -6.30 -2.53 -5.83
C ASN A 47 -7.60 -2.63 -6.63
N ILE A 48 -8.32 -3.75 -6.54
CA ILE A 48 -9.60 -3.95 -7.24
C ILE A 48 -10.64 -2.95 -6.71
N VAL A 49 -10.78 -2.87 -5.38
CA VAL A 49 -11.74 -1.95 -4.75
C VAL A 49 -11.35 -0.51 -5.01
N GLN A 50 -10.06 -0.17 -4.89
CA GLN A 50 -9.55 1.15 -5.21
C GLN A 50 -9.92 1.56 -6.65
N LEU A 51 -9.62 0.71 -7.64
CA LEU A 51 -9.94 0.98 -9.04
C LEU A 51 -11.45 1.14 -9.27
N GLY A 52 -12.27 0.30 -8.63
CA GLY A 52 -13.73 0.39 -8.73
C GLY A 52 -14.26 1.73 -8.23
N VAL A 53 -13.82 2.14 -7.03
CA VAL A 53 -14.24 3.41 -6.42
C VAL A 53 -13.70 4.61 -7.21
N GLU A 54 -12.44 4.58 -7.64
CA GLU A 54 -11.85 5.62 -8.48
C GLU A 54 -12.63 5.80 -9.79
N THR A 55 -13.03 4.69 -10.42
CA THR A 55 -13.83 4.72 -11.65
C THR A 55 -15.21 5.32 -11.42
N MET A 56 -15.86 4.97 -10.29
CA MET A 56 -17.19 5.49 -9.91
C MET A 56 -17.15 6.99 -9.61
N LEU A 57 -16.13 7.45 -8.88
CA LEU A 57 -15.98 8.85 -8.46
C LEU A 57 -15.29 9.72 -9.53
N GLY A 58 -14.64 9.11 -10.52
CA GLY A 58 -13.83 9.83 -11.50
C GLY A 58 -12.48 10.32 -10.95
N GLU A 59 -11.95 9.69 -9.91
CA GLU A 59 -10.64 10.02 -9.35
C GLU A 59 -9.50 9.58 -10.28
N ASP A 60 -8.50 10.43 -10.50
CA ASP A 60 -7.22 10.03 -11.09
C ASP A 60 -6.15 9.91 -10.00
N SER A 61 -5.92 8.66 -9.58
CA SER A 61 -4.98 8.31 -8.52
C SER A 61 -3.54 8.07 -8.97
N ARG A 62 -3.23 8.32 -10.25
CA ARG A 62 -1.86 8.14 -10.74
C ARG A 62 -0.92 9.10 -10.01
N TYR A 63 0.13 8.54 -9.40
CA TYR A 63 1.14 9.36 -8.74
C TYR A 63 2.01 10.07 -9.78
N PHE A 64 1.85 11.39 -9.90
CA PHE A 64 2.72 12.25 -10.68
C PHE A 64 3.88 12.74 -9.81
N ASN A 65 5.12 12.48 -10.22
CA ASN A 65 6.30 12.90 -9.44
C ASN A 65 6.40 14.43 -9.39
N SER A 66 6.91 14.94 -8.28
CA SER A 66 7.14 16.37 -8.14
C SER A 66 8.34 16.80 -8.98
N ARG A 67 8.27 17.99 -9.60
CA ARG A 67 9.44 18.70 -10.16
C ARG A 67 10.05 19.68 -9.15
N ARG A 68 9.89 19.42 -7.85
CA ARG A 68 10.30 20.36 -6.79
C ARG A 68 11.70 20.04 -6.30
N ASP A 69 12.52 21.07 -6.16
CA ASP A 69 13.85 20.98 -5.57
C ASP A 69 13.81 21.04 -4.04
N GLY A 70 14.73 20.32 -3.37
CA GLY A 70 14.89 20.30 -1.92
C GLY A 70 14.15 19.17 -1.17
N PHE A 71 14.73 18.73 -0.04
CA PHE A 71 14.25 17.60 0.75
C PHE A 71 12.84 17.80 1.34
N TRP A 72 12.61 18.92 2.02
CA TRP A 72 11.34 19.21 2.70
C TRP A 72 10.16 19.45 1.72
N PRO A 73 10.32 20.21 0.62
CA PRO A 73 9.26 20.35 -0.38
C PRO A 73 8.85 19.04 -1.06
N ARG A 74 9.81 18.13 -1.34
CA ARG A 74 9.56 16.80 -1.92
C ARG A 74 8.83 15.89 -0.94
N MET A 75 9.26 15.86 0.32
CA MET A 75 8.59 15.07 1.35
C MET A 75 7.15 15.54 1.56
N LYS A 76 6.93 16.86 1.69
CA LYS A 76 5.58 17.43 1.84
C LYS A 76 4.70 17.11 0.63
N TYR A 77 5.26 17.20 -0.58
CA TYR A 77 4.53 16.85 -1.80
C TYR A 77 4.13 15.37 -1.80
N ALA A 78 5.04 14.45 -1.51
CA ALA A 78 4.79 13.01 -1.53
C ALA A 78 3.72 12.59 -0.51
N VAL A 79 3.74 13.17 0.70
CA VAL A 79 2.70 12.92 1.72
C VAL A 79 1.35 13.46 1.26
N ILE A 80 1.29 14.73 0.82
CA ILE A 80 0.04 15.36 0.38
C ILE A 80 -0.55 14.62 -0.83
N HIS A 81 0.25 14.26 -1.83
CA HIS A 81 -0.23 13.50 -3.01
C HIS A 81 -0.54 12.03 -2.70
N SER A 82 -0.14 11.51 -1.53
CA SER A 82 -0.61 10.20 -1.07
C SER A 82 -1.99 10.29 -0.40
N LEU A 83 -2.35 11.46 0.13
CA LEU A 83 -3.65 11.74 0.75
C LEU A 83 -4.67 12.33 -0.23
N MET A 84 -4.19 13.02 -1.26
CA MET A 84 -5.00 13.71 -2.26
C MET A 84 -4.82 13.10 -3.65
N VAL A 85 -5.90 13.08 -4.41
CA VAL A 85 -5.97 12.67 -5.83
C VAL A 85 -6.47 13.84 -6.67
N ARG A 86 -6.28 13.76 -7.98
CA ARG A 86 -6.80 14.77 -8.89
C ARG A 86 -8.21 14.37 -9.32
N ASP A 87 -9.16 15.30 -9.29
CA ASP A 87 -10.49 15.07 -9.84
C ASP A 87 -10.51 15.27 -11.37
N ARG A 88 -11.67 15.01 -12.01
CA ARG A 88 -11.87 15.20 -13.46
C ARG A 88 -11.74 16.64 -13.92
N GLU A 89 -11.94 17.61 -13.04
CA GLU A 89 -11.89 19.06 -13.32
C GLU A 89 -10.48 19.65 -13.06
N GLY A 90 -9.53 18.81 -12.62
CA GLY A 90 -8.16 19.17 -12.36
C GLY A 90 -7.89 19.69 -10.94
N GLY A 91 -8.90 19.70 -10.07
CA GLY A 91 -8.83 20.02 -8.64
C GLY A 91 -8.21 18.90 -7.81
N ARG A 92 -8.08 19.14 -6.49
CA ARG A 92 -7.50 18.17 -5.53
C ARG A 92 -8.57 17.69 -4.58
N GLU A 93 -8.84 16.39 -4.61
CA GLU A 93 -9.80 15.72 -3.73
C GLU A 93 -9.11 14.72 -2.80
N VAL A 94 -9.80 14.30 -1.75
CA VAL A 94 -9.33 13.22 -0.87
C VAL A 94 -9.28 11.92 -1.66
N ALA A 95 -8.26 11.09 -1.45
CA ALA A 95 -8.11 9.80 -2.13
C ALA A 95 -9.12 8.74 -1.63
N VAL A 96 -10.42 8.90 -1.91
CA VAL A 96 -11.49 8.05 -1.37
C VAL A 96 -11.32 6.62 -1.85
N GLY A 97 -10.99 6.40 -3.13
CA GLY A 97 -10.74 5.07 -3.65
C GLY A 97 -9.59 4.36 -2.96
N ARG A 98 -8.50 5.06 -2.65
CA ARG A 98 -7.35 4.50 -1.93
C ARG A 98 -7.69 4.12 -0.50
N ILE A 99 -8.42 4.98 0.20
CA ILE A 99 -8.89 4.71 1.56
C ILE A 99 -9.81 3.49 1.53
N ALA A 100 -10.82 3.48 0.65
CA ALA A 100 -11.75 2.37 0.49
C ALA A 100 -11.03 1.06 0.17
N GLY A 101 -10.08 1.06 -0.76
CA GLY A 101 -9.31 -0.12 -1.13
C GLY A 101 -8.46 -0.67 0.01
N THR A 102 -7.71 0.19 0.70
CA THR A 102 -6.87 -0.25 1.83
C THR A 102 -7.71 -0.80 2.98
N MET A 103 -8.85 -0.18 3.29
CA MET A 103 -9.79 -0.67 4.30
C MET A 103 -10.44 -2.00 3.90
N ALA A 104 -10.93 -2.11 2.66
CA ALA A 104 -11.55 -3.33 2.15
C ALA A 104 -10.57 -4.51 2.17
N GLY A 105 -9.32 -4.32 1.72
CA GLY A 105 -8.30 -5.35 1.82
C GLY A 105 -7.98 -5.72 3.29
N GLY A 106 -7.88 -4.73 4.17
CA GLY A 106 -7.67 -4.93 5.60
C GLY A 106 -8.76 -5.80 6.24
N LEU A 107 -10.02 -5.44 6.01
CA LEU A 107 -11.21 -6.12 6.52
C LEU A 107 -11.41 -7.50 5.88
N LEU A 108 -11.40 -7.61 4.56
CA LEU A 108 -11.61 -8.88 3.88
C LEU A 108 -10.49 -9.88 4.17
N SER A 109 -9.26 -9.41 4.39
CA SER A 109 -8.19 -10.31 4.81
C SER A 109 -8.43 -11.01 6.14
N ARG A 110 -9.40 -10.54 6.94
CA ARG A 110 -9.75 -11.19 8.19
C ARG A 110 -10.44 -12.54 7.98
N THR A 111 -11.10 -12.77 6.84
CA THR A 111 -11.87 -14.00 6.59
C THR A 111 -10.99 -15.24 6.52
N TRP A 112 -9.74 -15.11 6.06
CA TRP A 112 -8.76 -16.20 5.98
C TRP A 112 -7.66 -16.13 7.05
N GLN A 113 -7.78 -15.23 8.03
CA GLN A 113 -6.80 -15.11 9.12
C GLN A 113 -7.16 -16.02 10.31
N PRO A 114 -6.18 -16.39 11.15
CA PRO A 114 -6.44 -17.15 12.39
C PRO A 114 -7.33 -16.38 13.38
N GLU A 115 -7.99 -17.08 14.29
CA GLU A 115 -9.05 -16.54 15.17
C GLU A 115 -8.66 -15.23 15.90
N GLY A 116 -7.46 -15.14 16.47
CA GLY A 116 -6.96 -13.92 17.14
C GLY A 116 -6.78 -12.70 16.22
N HIS A 117 -6.85 -12.90 14.90
CA HIS A 117 -6.65 -11.87 13.89
C HIS A 117 -7.92 -11.52 13.12
N ARG A 118 -9.05 -12.21 13.33
CA ARG A 118 -10.31 -12.04 12.54
C ARG A 118 -11.14 -10.81 12.90
N GLY A 119 -10.90 -10.19 14.06
CA GLY A 119 -11.72 -9.08 14.54
C GLY A 119 -11.74 -7.86 13.60
N ILE A 120 -12.88 -7.15 13.57
CA ILE A 120 -13.08 -5.96 12.74
C ILE A 120 -12.05 -4.85 13.03
N ARG A 121 -11.70 -4.67 14.32
CA ARG A 121 -10.62 -3.76 14.76
C ARG A 121 -9.27 -4.09 14.11
N ASN A 122 -8.93 -5.38 14.04
CA ASN A 122 -7.70 -5.83 13.40
C ASN A 122 -7.74 -5.58 11.89
N GLY A 123 -8.93 -5.66 11.28
CA GLY A 123 -9.15 -5.31 9.87
C GLY A 123 -8.86 -3.84 9.59
N PHE A 124 -9.44 -2.92 10.38
CA PHE A 124 -9.16 -1.48 10.28
C PHE A 124 -7.69 -1.16 10.53
N GLN A 125 -7.07 -1.76 11.56
CA GLN A 125 -5.63 -1.59 11.81
C GLN A 125 -4.78 -2.08 10.63
N SER A 126 -5.11 -3.25 10.06
CA SER A 126 -4.44 -3.77 8.86
C SER A 126 -4.63 -2.85 7.66
N GLY A 127 -5.82 -2.25 7.49
CA GLY A 127 -6.10 -1.26 6.46
C GLY A 127 -5.24 0.00 6.63
N GLY A 128 -5.20 0.56 7.84
CA GLY A 128 -4.37 1.72 8.17
C GLY A 128 -2.88 1.48 7.96
N ILE A 129 -2.36 0.31 8.37
CA ILE A 129 -0.97 -0.09 8.08
C ILE A 129 -0.73 -0.18 6.56
N SER A 130 -1.70 -0.70 5.81
CA SER A 130 -1.58 -0.80 4.34
C SER A 130 -1.56 0.58 3.69
N PHE A 131 -2.35 1.51 4.21
CA PHE A 131 -2.33 2.91 3.79
C PHE A 131 -1.00 3.61 4.12
N GLY A 132 -0.48 3.44 5.33
CA GLY A 132 0.85 3.95 5.70
C GLY A 132 1.97 3.35 4.84
N GLY A 133 1.90 2.06 4.53
CA GLY A 133 2.84 1.40 3.61
C GLY A 133 2.77 1.95 2.18
N TYR A 134 1.59 2.41 1.73
CA TYR A 134 1.44 3.10 0.46
C TYR A 134 2.17 4.46 0.46
N ILE A 135 1.99 5.26 1.52
CA ILE A 135 2.69 6.54 1.72
C ILE A 135 4.21 6.33 1.72
N ALA A 136 4.69 5.37 2.51
CA ALA A 136 6.11 5.03 2.59
C ALA A 136 6.69 4.59 1.23
N GLY A 137 5.92 3.82 0.45
CA GLY A 137 6.31 3.41 -0.89
C GLY A 137 6.40 4.57 -1.89
N ASN A 138 5.52 5.57 -1.78
CA ASN A 138 5.58 6.79 -2.58
C ASN A 138 6.76 7.68 -2.18
N LEU A 139 7.02 7.82 -0.88
CA LEU A 139 8.20 8.53 -0.37
C LEU A 139 9.49 7.88 -0.88
N PHE A 140 9.61 6.55 -0.75
CA PHE A 140 10.78 5.83 -1.27
C PHE A 140 10.97 6.05 -2.77
N ARG A 141 9.88 6.09 -3.55
CA ARG A 141 9.92 6.39 -4.99
C ARG A 141 10.39 7.82 -5.28
N GLU A 142 9.90 8.79 -4.51
CA GLU A 142 10.31 10.19 -4.65
C GLU A 142 11.81 10.34 -4.43
N PHE A 143 12.36 9.71 -3.39
CA PHE A 143 13.78 9.85 -3.03
C PHE A 143 14.73 8.96 -3.84
N THR A 144 14.30 7.78 -4.30
CA THR A 144 15.15 6.91 -5.15
C THR A 144 15.31 7.46 -6.57
N ARG A 145 14.32 8.19 -7.12
CA ARG A 145 14.49 8.84 -8.42
C ARG A 145 15.45 10.04 -8.38
N GLY A 146 15.53 10.75 -7.26
CA GLY A 146 16.50 11.83 -7.07
C GLY A 146 17.96 11.37 -7.16
N ILE A 147 18.24 10.10 -6.89
CA ILE A 147 19.57 9.50 -7.05
C ILE A 147 19.89 9.25 -8.54
N ASN A 148 18.88 8.90 -9.35
CA ASN A 148 19.06 8.61 -10.79
C ASN A 148 19.17 9.86 -11.68
N GLU A 149 18.85 11.06 -11.20
CA GLU A 149 19.09 12.31 -11.94
C GLU A 149 20.55 12.81 -11.81
N HIS A 150 21.39 12.14 -11.00
CA HIS A 150 22.82 12.46 -10.85
C HIS A 150 23.76 11.42 -11.47
N LEU A 151 23.23 10.46 -12.25
CA LEU A 151 24.06 9.54 -13.02
C LEU A 151 23.97 9.91 -14.50
N PRO A 152 25.05 10.47 -15.09
CA PRO A 152 25.13 10.64 -16.53
C PRO A 152 25.33 9.25 -17.16
N PHE A 153 24.39 8.84 -17.98
CA PHE A 153 24.65 7.94 -19.10
C PHE A 153 24.04 8.60 -20.34
#